data_AF-A0A7G9YJG9-F1
#
_entry.id   AF-A0A7G9YJG9-F1
#
_cell.length_a   1.000
_cell.length_b   1.000
_cell.length_c   1.000
_cell.angle_alpha   90.00
_cell.angle_beta   90.00
_cell.angle_gamma   90.00
#
_symmetry.space_group_name_H-M   'P 1'
#
loop_
_entity.id
_entity.type
_entity.pdbx_description
1 polymer ?
#
loop_
_entity_poly.entity_id
_entity_poly.type
_entity_poly.pdbx_seq_one_letter_code
_entity_poly.pdbx_strand_id
1 'polypeptide(L)'
;MPSKKQGEELRKIIKSVRDGEFEYKSKEPVKTDWAQYDQAQIYEMIYYLDNIRDLVDEADERIKKRTPPIKRGPGRSPTDPASVAKVLLLQTYVNSSNRLAEGFLLLFREKLGIDCHFSYKTIERGYDKGPVNKILDEIVVITNESVEGKEETFSFDGTGFSASNKENYADKRQKTEF
;
A
#
# COMPACT_ATOMS: atom_id res chain seq x y z
N MET A 1 -4.02 13.53 -28.37
CA MET A 1 -3.52 12.50 -29.31
C MET A 1 -2.05 12.78 -29.57
N PRO A 2 -1.14 11.80 -29.46
CA PRO A 2 0.27 12.01 -29.78
C PRO A 2 0.40 12.47 -31.23
N SER A 3 1.34 13.37 -31.50
CA SER A 3 1.50 13.95 -32.84
C SER A 3 1.89 12.87 -33.85
N LYS A 4 1.44 12.96 -35.11
CA LYS A 4 1.78 11.98 -36.17
C LYS A 4 3.29 11.70 -36.27
N LYS A 5 4.13 12.70 -35.96
CA LYS A 5 5.59 12.59 -35.94
C LYS A 5 6.12 11.60 -34.90
N GLN A 6 5.58 11.60 -33.68
CA GLN A 6 6.01 10.68 -32.61
C GLN A 6 5.70 9.21 -32.95
N GLY A 7 4.60 8.95 -33.65
CA GLY A 7 4.25 7.60 -34.10
C GLY A 7 5.17 7.05 -35.18
N GLU A 8 5.68 7.91 -36.07
CA GLU A 8 6.63 7.53 -37.12
C GLU A 8 8.04 7.30 -36.56
N GLU A 9 8.47 8.10 -35.59
CA GLU A 9 9.74 7.91 -34.87
C GLU A 9 9.77 6.57 -34.12
N LEU A 10 8.70 6.23 -33.40
CA LEU A 10 8.60 4.96 -32.70
C LEU A 10 8.65 3.75 -33.67
N ARG A 11 7.98 3.84 -34.83
CA ARG A 11 8.02 2.80 -35.86
C ARG A 11 9.43 2.59 -36.43
N LYS A 12 10.20 3.68 -36.60
CA LYS A 12 11.61 3.59 -37.02
C LYS A 12 12.47 2.90 -35.97
N ILE A 13 12.29 3.23 -34.69
CA ILE A 13 13.00 2.58 -33.58
C ILE A 13 12.68 1.08 -33.53
N ILE A 14 11.40 0.71 -33.57
CA ILE A 14 10.98 -0.70 -33.58
C ILE A 14 11.59 -1.46 -34.77
N LYS A 15 11.63 -0.83 -35.95
CA LYS A 15 12.25 -1.42 -37.14
C LYS A 15 13.76 -1.64 -36.94
N SER A 16 14.49 -0.64 -36.44
CA SER A 16 15.93 -0.77 -36.15
C SER A 16 16.25 -1.84 -35.12
N VAL A 17 15.39 -2.04 -34.11
CA VAL A 17 15.54 -3.14 -33.14
C VAL A 17 15.34 -4.50 -33.79
N ARG A 18 14.34 -4.63 -34.66
CA ARG A 18 14.06 -5.88 -35.39
C ARG A 18 15.17 -6.22 -36.39
N ASP A 19 15.72 -5.21 -37.05
CA ASP A 19 16.77 -5.37 -38.06
C ASP A 19 18.16 -5.53 -37.43
N GLY A 20 18.27 -5.43 -36.09
CA GLY A 20 19.53 -5.60 -35.35
C GLY A 20 20.49 -4.41 -35.42
N GLU A 21 20.06 -3.31 -36.04
CA GLU A 21 20.84 -2.08 -36.22
C GLU A 21 20.74 -1.13 -35.01
N PHE A 22 19.87 -1.43 -34.05
CA PHE A 22 19.70 -0.60 -32.86
C PHE A 22 20.90 -0.72 -31.93
N GLU A 23 21.63 0.39 -31.78
CA GLU A 23 22.75 0.51 -30.85
C GLU A 23 22.24 0.53 -29.40
N TYR A 24 22.12 -0.67 -28.81
CA TYR A 24 21.78 -0.80 -27.41
C TYR A 24 22.98 -0.40 -26.55
N LYS A 25 22.88 0.74 -25.88
CA LYS A 25 23.82 1.13 -24.82
C LYS A 25 23.56 0.27 -23.59
N SER A 26 24.34 -0.80 -23.42
CA SER A 26 24.27 -1.61 -22.21
C SER A 26 24.56 -0.75 -20.99
N LYS A 27 23.68 -0.83 -19.98
CA LYS A 27 24.00 -0.29 -18.66
C LYS A 27 25.21 -1.04 -18.12
N GLU A 28 26.11 -0.32 -17.47
CA GLU A 28 27.21 -0.97 -16.76
C GLU A 28 26.66 -1.96 -15.72
N PRO A 29 27.26 -3.15 -15.60
CA PRO A 29 26.81 -4.12 -14.61
C PRO A 29 27.04 -3.55 -13.20
N VAL A 30 25.96 -3.39 -12.45
CA VAL A 30 26.04 -2.97 -11.06
C VAL A 30 26.64 -4.11 -10.25
N LYS A 31 27.68 -3.84 -9.46
CA LYS A 31 28.27 -4.82 -8.55
C LYS A 31 27.33 -5.02 -7.35
N THR A 32 26.61 -6.13 -7.34
CA THR A 32 25.73 -6.49 -6.21
C THR A 32 26.56 -6.99 -5.03
N ASP A 33 26.35 -6.41 -3.86
CA ASP A 33 26.85 -6.96 -2.60
C ASP A 33 25.91 -8.08 -2.14
N TRP A 34 26.27 -9.32 -2.46
CA TRP A 34 25.48 -10.51 -2.12
C TRP A 34 25.33 -10.70 -0.61
N ALA A 35 26.33 -10.32 0.18
CA ALA A 35 26.24 -10.46 1.63
C ALA A 35 25.19 -9.51 2.21
N GLN A 36 25.13 -8.27 1.71
CA GLN A 36 24.07 -7.34 2.10
C GLN A 36 22.69 -7.80 1.63
N TYR A 37 22.60 -8.37 0.42
CA TYR A 37 21.36 -8.91 -0.10
C TYR A 37 20.81 -10.05 0.77
N ASP A 38 21.67 -11.02 1.13
CA ASP A 38 21.28 -12.15 1.98
C ASP A 38 20.82 -11.68 3.36
N GLN A 39 21.53 -10.72 3.97
CA GLN A 39 21.11 -10.11 5.24
C GLN A 39 19.75 -9.41 5.10
N ALA A 40 19.54 -8.63 4.03
CA ALA A 40 18.27 -7.97 3.79
C ALA A 40 17.13 -8.98 3.69
N GLN A 41 17.34 -10.10 3.00
CA GLN A 41 16.33 -11.16 2.87
C GLN A 41 16.04 -11.87 4.19
N ILE A 42 17.06 -12.12 5.02
CA ILE A 42 16.89 -12.73 6.35
C ILE A 42 16.05 -11.83 7.27
N TYR A 43 16.31 -10.52 7.25
CA TYR A 43 15.66 -9.57 8.15
C TYR A 43 14.41 -8.91 7.58
N GLU A 44 14.04 -9.18 6.33
CA GLU A 44 12.94 -8.53 5.61
C GLU A 44 11.64 -8.54 6.44
N MET A 45 11.21 -9.72 6.86
CA MET A 45 9.96 -9.88 7.62
C MET A 45 10.02 -9.16 8.97
N ILE A 46 11.19 -9.16 9.63
CA ILE A 46 11.36 -8.49 10.92
C ILE A 46 11.18 -6.98 10.74
N TYR A 47 11.86 -6.40 9.75
CA TYR A 47 11.75 -4.98 9.44
C TYR A 47 10.36 -4.61 8.95
N TYR A 48 9.71 -5.48 8.19
CA TYR A 48 8.34 -5.22 7.73
C TYR A 48 7.35 -5.19 8.90
N LEU A 49 7.47 -6.11 9.85
CA LEU A 49 6.62 -6.13 11.06
C LEU A 49 6.87 -4.90 11.95
N ASP A 50 8.13 -4.49 12.14
CA ASP A 50 8.46 -3.27 12.88
C ASP A 50 7.90 -2.03 12.17
N ASN A 51 8.05 -1.94 10.84
CA ASN A 51 7.49 -0.86 10.04
C ASN A 51 5.96 -0.80 10.13
N ILE A 52 5.26 -1.94 10.07
CA ILE A 52 3.79 -1.98 10.25
C ILE A 52 3.42 -1.40 11.60
N ARG A 53 4.09 -1.83 12.69
CA ARG A 53 3.80 -1.35 14.03
C ARG A 53 3.99 0.16 14.10
N ASP A 54 5.17 0.62 13.74
CA ASP A 54 5.59 2.00 13.98
C ASP A 54 4.79 2.99 13.11
N LEU A 55 4.52 2.65 11.84
CA LEU A 55 3.69 3.49 10.96
C LEU A 55 2.23 3.55 11.42
N VAL A 56 1.64 2.42 11.83
CA VAL A 56 0.24 2.41 12.29
C VAL A 56 0.11 3.16 13.61
N ASP A 57 1.06 3.02 14.53
CA ASP A 57 1.06 3.72 15.80
C ASP A 57 1.22 5.23 15.61
N GLU A 58 2.12 5.66 14.71
CA GLU A 58 2.25 7.07 14.35
C GLU A 58 0.97 7.63 13.70
N ALA A 59 0.37 6.90 12.77
CA ALA A 59 -0.88 7.29 12.11
C ALA A 59 -2.02 7.45 13.12
N ASP A 60 -2.21 6.47 14.00
CA ASP A 60 -3.25 6.50 15.03
C ASP A 60 -3.02 7.64 16.03
N GLU A 61 -1.76 7.91 16.42
CA GLU A 61 -1.42 9.07 17.25
C GLU A 61 -1.75 10.40 16.57
N ARG A 62 -1.37 10.58 15.29
CA ARG A 62 -1.67 11.81 14.53
C ARG A 62 -3.17 12.05 14.45
N ILE A 63 -3.95 10.99 14.19
CA ILE A 63 -5.42 11.06 14.14
C ILE A 63 -6.00 11.42 15.51
N LYS A 64 -5.53 10.77 16.60
CA LYS A 64 -5.98 11.06 17.97
C LYS A 64 -5.66 12.49 18.41
N LYS A 65 -4.51 13.05 18.00
CA LYS A 65 -4.14 14.45 18.27
C LYS A 65 -5.08 15.45 17.60
N ARG A 66 -5.60 15.13 16.41
CA ARG A 66 -6.49 16.01 15.63
C ARG A 66 -7.98 15.79 15.93
N THR A 67 -8.34 14.65 16.53
CA THR A 67 -9.75 14.25 16.72
C THR A 67 -10.15 14.31 18.20
N PRO A 68 -11.21 15.04 18.57
CA PRO A 68 -11.67 15.05 19.95
C PRO A 68 -12.18 13.66 20.38
N PRO A 69 -12.05 13.31 21.67
CA PRO A 69 -12.48 12.00 22.16
C PRO A 69 -14.00 11.82 21.99
N ILE A 70 -14.40 10.76 21.30
CA ILE A 70 -15.81 10.40 21.12
C ILE A 70 -16.37 9.87 22.44
N LYS A 71 -17.53 10.40 22.86
CA LYS A 71 -18.23 9.91 24.05
C LYS A 71 -18.62 8.44 23.84
N ARG A 72 -18.19 7.58 24.78
CA ARG A 72 -18.52 6.15 24.76
C ARG A 72 -19.99 5.94 25.14
N GLY A 73 -20.74 5.28 24.28
CA GLY A 73 -22.07 4.76 24.61
C GLY A 73 -21.98 3.49 25.47
N PRO A 74 -23.12 3.01 26.00
CA PRO A 74 -23.17 1.73 26.70
C PRO A 74 -22.86 0.57 25.73
N GLY A 75 -22.03 -0.39 26.15
CA GLY A 75 -21.69 -1.58 25.37
C GLY A 75 -20.26 -2.07 25.57
N ARG A 76 -19.91 -3.19 24.92
CA ARG A 76 -18.53 -3.69 24.86
C ARG A 76 -17.68 -2.69 24.10
N SER A 77 -16.51 -2.35 24.65
CA SER A 77 -15.53 -1.51 23.95
C SER A 77 -15.23 -2.11 22.58
N PRO A 78 -15.35 -1.32 21.50
CA PRO A 78 -15.04 -1.80 20.17
C PRO A 78 -13.56 -2.20 20.09
N THR A 79 -13.26 -3.20 19.27
CA THR A 79 -11.86 -3.54 18.94
C THR A 79 -11.16 -2.32 18.38
N ASP A 80 -9.96 -2.08 18.89
CA ASP A 80 -9.09 -0.98 18.49
C ASP A 80 -8.84 -1.00 16.97
N PRO A 81 -9.17 0.08 16.24
CA PRO A 81 -8.96 0.17 14.80
C PRO A 81 -7.49 0.01 14.39
N ALA A 82 -6.54 0.52 15.17
CA ALA A 82 -5.11 0.43 14.86
C ALA A 82 -4.64 -1.03 14.88
N SER A 83 -5.04 -1.79 15.90
CA SER A 83 -4.79 -3.23 15.98
C SER A 83 -5.35 -4.00 14.77
N VAL A 84 -6.54 -3.64 14.27
CA VAL A 84 -7.11 -4.24 13.06
C VAL A 84 -6.31 -3.87 11.82
N ALA A 85 -5.89 -2.60 11.68
CA ALA A 85 -5.07 -2.14 10.55
C ALA A 85 -3.73 -2.87 10.49
N LYS A 86 -3.05 -3.07 11.63
CA LYS A 86 -1.79 -3.85 11.71
C LYS A 86 -1.97 -5.27 11.17
N VAL A 87 -3.06 -5.94 11.55
CA VAL A 87 -3.34 -7.31 11.07
C VAL A 87 -3.68 -7.35 9.60
N LEU A 88 -4.40 -6.35 9.07
CA LEU A 88 -4.69 -6.24 7.64
C LEU A 88 -3.40 -6.04 6.82
N LEU A 89 -2.50 -5.17 7.26
CA LEU A 89 -1.21 -4.95 6.59
C LEU A 89 -0.33 -6.20 6.64
N LEU A 90 -0.30 -6.90 7.78
CA LEU A 90 0.37 -8.20 7.88
C LEU A 90 -0.26 -9.21 6.92
N GLN A 91 -1.59 -9.31 6.88
CA GLN A 91 -2.32 -10.20 5.98
C GLN A 91 -1.95 -9.96 4.52
N THR A 92 -1.84 -8.69 4.11
CA THR A 92 -1.42 -8.30 2.76
C THR A 92 0.02 -8.72 2.47
N TYR A 93 0.94 -8.51 3.42
CA TYR A 93 2.34 -8.91 3.27
C TYR A 93 2.50 -10.42 3.03
N VAL A 94 1.84 -11.23 3.86
CA VAL A 94 1.91 -12.70 3.73
C VAL A 94 0.96 -13.27 2.67
N ASN A 95 0.17 -12.41 2.00
CA ASN A 95 -0.86 -12.78 1.03
C ASN A 95 -1.77 -13.93 1.51
N SER A 96 -2.37 -13.78 2.69
CA SER A 96 -3.13 -14.85 3.35
C SER A 96 -4.63 -14.58 3.48
N SER A 97 -5.40 -15.65 3.78
CA SER A 97 -6.84 -15.53 4.07
C SER A 97 -7.11 -14.95 5.46
N ASN A 98 -8.31 -14.39 5.69
CA ASN A 98 -8.70 -13.82 6.99
C ASN A 98 -8.53 -14.81 8.16
N ARG A 99 -8.75 -16.12 7.92
CA ARG A 99 -8.58 -17.17 8.94
C ARG A 99 -7.11 -17.41 9.27
N LEU A 100 -6.24 -17.41 8.27
CA LEU A 100 -4.80 -17.50 8.49
C LEU A 100 -4.28 -16.23 9.17
N ALA A 101 -4.82 -15.06 8.84
CA ALA A 101 -4.51 -13.80 9.51
C ALA A 101 -4.84 -13.82 11.01
N GLU A 102 -5.91 -14.48 11.45
CA GLU A 102 -6.17 -14.73 12.89
C GLU A 102 -5.06 -15.61 13.51
N GLY A 103 -4.60 -16.63 12.79
CA GLY A 103 -3.44 -17.43 13.21
C GLY A 103 -2.16 -16.60 13.31
N PHE A 104 -1.91 -15.72 12.34
CA PHE A 104 -0.76 -14.82 12.36
C PHE A 104 -0.85 -13.77 13.47
N LEU A 105 -2.05 -13.29 13.80
CA LEU A 105 -2.27 -12.44 14.97
C LEU A 105 -1.81 -13.15 16.25
N LEU A 106 -2.12 -14.44 16.42
CA LEU A 106 -1.65 -15.20 17.59
C LEU A 106 -0.12 -15.28 17.67
N LEU A 107 0.55 -15.42 16.52
CA LEU A 107 2.01 -15.54 16.44
C LEU A 107 2.73 -14.19 16.60
N PHE A 108 2.20 -13.12 16.01
CA PHE A 108 2.93 -11.86 15.84
C PHE A 108 2.36 -10.67 16.64
N ARG A 109 1.31 -10.87 17.46
CA ARG A 109 0.70 -9.79 18.25
C ARG A 109 1.71 -8.99 19.08
N GLU A 110 2.69 -9.65 19.69
CA GLU A 110 3.68 -8.99 20.55
C GLU A 110 4.59 -8.09 19.72
N LYS A 111 5.09 -8.61 18.60
CA LYS A 111 5.92 -7.85 17.65
C LYS A 111 5.18 -6.65 17.08
N LEU A 112 3.88 -6.81 16.81
CA LEU A 112 2.99 -5.75 16.34
C LEU A 112 2.49 -4.80 17.44
N GLY A 113 2.76 -5.07 18.72
CA GLY A 113 2.23 -4.26 19.83
C GLY A 113 0.70 -4.30 19.93
N ILE A 114 0.11 -5.49 19.81
CA ILE A 114 -1.34 -5.72 19.92
C ILE A 114 -1.64 -6.46 21.22
N ASP A 115 -2.38 -5.81 22.12
CA ASP A 115 -2.67 -6.35 23.45
C ASP A 115 -3.76 -7.44 23.44
N CYS A 116 -4.72 -7.34 22.53
CA CYS A 116 -5.91 -8.19 22.53
C CYS A 116 -6.09 -8.99 21.23
N HIS A 117 -6.48 -10.24 21.39
CA HIS A 117 -6.88 -11.09 20.27
C HIS A 117 -8.31 -10.77 19.81
N PHE A 118 -8.56 -10.92 18.50
CA PHE A 118 -9.88 -10.85 17.89
C PHE A 118 -9.99 -11.83 16.73
N SER A 119 -11.22 -12.26 16.42
CA SER A 119 -11.44 -13.31 15.43
C SER A 119 -11.31 -12.82 13.99
N TYR A 120 -11.19 -13.76 13.05
CA TYR A 120 -11.18 -13.51 11.61
C TYR A 120 -12.37 -12.69 11.12
N LYS A 121 -13.53 -12.75 11.81
CA LYS A 121 -14.70 -11.92 11.49
C LYS A 121 -14.49 -10.45 11.80
N THR A 122 -13.61 -10.13 12.73
CA THR A 122 -13.20 -8.75 13.01
C THR A 122 -12.24 -8.25 11.94
N ILE A 123 -11.33 -9.11 11.46
CA ILE A 123 -10.42 -8.82 10.34
C ILE A 123 -11.24 -8.58 9.06
N GLU A 124 -12.18 -9.49 8.74
CA GLU A 124 -13.08 -9.38 7.58
C GLU A 124 -13.88 -8.07 7.57
N ARG A 125 -14.39 -7.64 8.73
CA ARG A 125 -15.12 -6.37 8.84
C ARG A 125 -14.21 -5.14 8.86
N GLY A 126 -12.90 -5.32 9.01
CA GLY A 126 -11.92 -4.24 9.03
C GLY A 126 -11.89 -3.46 7.71
N TYR A 127 -12.09 -4.14 6.58
CA TYR A 127 -12.10 -3.54 5.24
C TYR A 127 -13.17 -2.45 5.06
N ASP A 128 -14.33 -2.59 5.70
CA ASP A 128 -15.45 -1.64 5.61
C ASP A 128 -15.53 -0.67 6.79
N LYS A 129 -14.51 -0.66 7.66
CA LYS A 129 -14.55 0.09 8.92
C LYS A 129 -13.93 1.46 8.72
N GLY A 130 -14.76 2.50 8.66
CA GLY A 130 -14.31 3.90 8.48
C GLY A 130 -13.11 4.32 9.34
N PRO A 131 -13.05 4.00 10.65
CA PRO A 131 -11.86 4.26 11.47
C PRO A 131 -10.57 3.55 11.01
N VAL A 132 -10.65 2.34 10.47
CA VAL A 132 -9.48 1.61 9.94
C VAL A 132 -9.00 2.27 8.66
N ASN A 133 -9.93 2.64 7.76
CA ASN A 133 -9.58 3.31 6.51
C ASN A 133 -8.87 4.64 6.76
N LYS A 134 -9.31 5.42 7.77
CA LYS A 134 -8.61 6.65 8.17
C LYS A 134 -7.14 6.42 8.56
N ILE A 135 -6.85 5.31 9.25
CA ILE A 135 -5.48 4.95 9.63
C ILE A 135 -4.68 4.61 8.37
N LEU A 136 -5.24 3.81 7.46
CA LEU A 136 -4.58 3.47 6.20
C LEU A 136 -4.32 4.71 5.33
N ASP A 137 -5.27 5.64 5.25
CA ASP A 137 -5.11 6.92 4.54
C ASP A 137 -3.97 7.75 5.15
N GLU A 138 -3.89 7.86 6.48
CA GLU A 138 -2.83 8.61 7.16
C GLU A 138 -1.46 7.93 6.98
N ILE A 139 -1.39 6.59 6.88
CA ILE A 139 -0.14 5.89 6.56
C ILE A 139 0.37 6.32 5.18
N VAL A 140 -0.50 6.41 4.17
CA VAL A 140 -0.12 6.88 2.82
C VAL A 140 0.43 8.32 2.90
N VAL A 141 -0.18 9.18 3.72
CA VAL A 141 0.34 10.54 3.96
C VAL A 141 1.74 10.50 4.58
N ILE A 142 1.95 9.73 5.65
CA ILE A 142 3.26 9.59 6.32
C ILE A 142 4.34 9.09 5.36
N THR A 143 4.02 8.08 4.54
CA THR A 143 4.99 7.54 3.58
C THR A 143 5.35 8.55 2.50
N ASN A 144 4.40 9.35 2.04
CA ASN A 144 4.64 10.39 1.04
C ASN A 144 5.44 11.58 1.61
N GLU A 145 5.13 12.02 2.83
CA GLU A 145 5.90 13.06 3.53
C GLU A 145 7.39 12.66 3.70
N SER A 146 7.66 11.37 3.92
CA SER A 146 9.01 10.84 4.12
C SER A 146 9.91 10.96 2.89
N VAL A 147 9.31 11.02 1.70
CA VAL A 147 9.99 11.16 0.40
C VAL A 147 9.79 12.54 -0.25
N GLU A 148 9.04 13.43 0.41
CA GLU A 148 8.79 14.79 -0.08
C GLU A 148 10.11 15.54 -0.30
N GLY A 149 10.24 16.14 -1.49
CA GLY A 149 11.44 16.88 -1.89
C GLY A 149 12.67 16.02 -2.21
N LYS A 150 12.59 14.68 -2.10
CA LYS A 150 13.66 13.75 -2.52
C LYS A 150 13.43 13.19 -3.92
N GLU A 151 12.18 13.15 -4.38
CA GLU A 151 11.84 12.71 -5.73
C GLU A 151 12.01 13.85 -6.74
N GLU A 152 12.96 13.69 -7.65
CA GLU A 152 13.19 14.65 -8.75
C GLU A 152 12.45 14.24 -10.04
N THR A 153 12.04 12.97 -10.13
CA THR A 153 11.37 12.39 -11.29
C THR A 153 10.03 11.78 -10.91
N PHE A 154 8.96 12.54 -11.08
CA PHE A 154 7.60 12.05 -10.88
C PHE A 154 7.13 11.28 -12.11
N SER A 155 6.76 10.01 -11.94
CA SER A 155 5.91 9.34 -12.92
C SER A 155 4.46 9.83 -12.72
N PHE A 156 3.65 9.85 -13.78
CA PHE A 156 2.25 10.30 -13.74
C PHE A 156 1.35 9.53 -12.73
N ASP A 157 1.85 8.41 -12.19
CA ASP A 157 1.20 7.45 -11.29
C ASP A 157 1.77 7.50 -9.85
N GLY A 158 2.68 8.43 -9.54
CA GLY A 158 3.42 8.43 -8.26
C GLY A 158 2.58 8.62 -6.98
N THR A 159 1.28 8.94 -7.10
CA THR A 159 0.41 9.16 -5.92
C THR A 159 -0.21 7.88 -5.37
N GLY A 160 -0.12 6.75 -6.08
CA GLY A 160 -0.76 5.48 -5.68
C GLY A 160 -2.28 5.49 -5.73
N PHE A 161 -2.92 6.61 -6.08
CA PHE A 161 -4.34 6.70 -6.36
C PHE A 161 -4.58 6.52 -7.85
N SER A 162 -5.53 5.63 -8.20
CA SER A 162 -5.85 5.39 -9.60
C SER A 162 -6.23 6.70 -10.31
N ALA A 163 -5.42 7.13 -11.28
CA ALA A 163 -5.76 8.23 -12.18
C ALA A 163 -6.89 7.87 -13.17
N SER A 164 -7.40 6.64 -13.11
CA SER A 164 -8.48 6.16 -13.95
C SER A 164 -9.84 6.46 -13.30
N ASN A 165 -10.41 7.62 -13.58
CA ASN A 165 -11.86 7.83 -13.58
C ASN A 165 -12.50 7.02 -14.73
N LYS A 166 -12.42 5.69 -14.67
CA LYS A 166 -13.35 4.84 -15.41
C LYS A 166 -14.59 4.74 -14.57
N GLU A 167 -15.42 5.78 -14.63
CA GLU A 167 -16.84 5.62 -14.34
C GLU A 167 -17.32 4.39 -15.14
N ASN A 168 -17.92 3.43 -14.45
CA ASN A 168 -18.45 2.24 -15.09
C ASN A 168 -19.45 2.66 -16.17
N TYR A 169 -19.29 2.13 -17.39
CA TYR A 169 -20.22 2.37 -18.49
C TYR A 169 -21.67 1.96 -18.13
N ALA A 170 -21.82 1.06 -17.15
CA ALA A 170 -23.09 0.64 -16.56
C ALA A 170 -23.81 1.77 -15.80
N ASP A 171 -23.09 2.62 -15.06
CA ASP A 171 -23.67 3.72 -14.28
C ASP A 171 -24.23 4.84 -15.17
N LYS A 172 -23.72 4.96 -16.42
CA LYS A 172 -24.28 5.90 -17.41
C LYS A 172 -25.58 5.41 -18.01
N ARG A 173 -25.78 4.09 -18.19
CA ARG A 173 -27.04 3.57 -18.75
C ARG A 173 -28.24 3.81 -17.83
N GLN A 174 -28.09 3.60 -16.52
CA GLN A 174 -29.19 3.80 -15.57
C GLN A 174 -29.64 5.27 -15.44
N LYS A 175 -28.76 6.24 -15.74
CA LYS A 175 -29.11 7.67 -15.70
C LYS A 175 -29.75 8.21 -17.00
N THR A 176 -29.85 7.39 -18.05
CA THR A 176 -30.36 7.84 -19.36
C THR A 176 -31.70 7.18 -19.73
N GLU A 177 -32.35 6.47 -18.81
CA GLU A 177 -33.72 5.99 -18.99
C GLU A 177 -34.68 7.07 -18.46
N PHE A 178 -35.14 7.92 -19.38
CA PHE A 178 -36.39 8.68 -19.28
C PHE A 178 -37.55 7.80 -19.77
#